data_AF-A0A3E0EKJ7-F1
#
_entry.id   AF-A0A3E0EKJ7-F1
#
_cell.length_a   1.000
_cell.length_b   1.000
_cell.length_c   1.000
_cell.angle_alpha   90.00
_cell.angle_beta   90.00
_cell.angle_gamma   90.00
#
_symmetry.space_group_name_H-M   'P 1'
#
loop_
_entity.id
_entity.type
_entity.pdbx_description
1 polymer ?
#
loop_
_entity_poly.entity_id
_entity_poly.type
_entity_poly.pdbx_seq_one_letter_code
_entity_poly.pdbx_strand_id
1 'polypeptide(L)'
;MRKYILVFGYTNFTKEETSYWNNLSIELMKEGYELFVMAHVKPQFQCHFFNYSFVEKLDDVDFGFFNGNVFSDDLYFEKYLQREKIWYGNSLNDRLTASKFQKYKYEILLNELNPALVVLGNGEHAGELILKDEVLKRKIPLIYFERGCLPKTWHVDIVGITAGTAIAKKEYAVINLGTNESYLKYKNHYLLQKYTWWQQPTNNVPVNIRKRFNICETTKIILFANQLDNDTSNFLYSPFFKSNLEAFIWFCSELGQIKGDVFVLIKKHPFFDGNEDEFQEAIESNNLKGKWVFDISIFDCLEQSDLFCTVNSTSIYEAMIYEKPVLQLGKSILSNKDIVYELQDLNRKEVMKHWISMDDFPNRLEKFEYFMAYMIDNELSFFADNLSDEKYNNHIFFMRKMLENVDLDRKGNYPHKFLEIKFKYEAIIVSNLKFKRLLDLKILIFKEITERISKKFFRFFYK
;
A
#
# COMPACT_ATOMS: atom_id res chain seq x y z
N MET A 1 -26.62 -21.25 -9.38
CA MET A 1 -25.36 -20.88 -8.70
C MET A 1 -24.41 -20.33 -9.75
N ARG A 2 -23.71 -19.23 -9.42
CA ARG A 2 -22.80 -18.52 -10.32
C ARG A 2 -21.36 -18.77 -9.89
N LYS A 3 -20.40 -18.61 -10.79
CA LYS A 3 -18.97 -18.61 -10.44
C LYS A 3 -18.57 -17.18 -10.12
N TYR A 4 -17.95 -16.97 -8.98
CA TYR A 4 -17.52 -15.64 -8.54
C TYR A 4 -16.01 -15.59 -8.42
N ILE A 5 -15.42 -14.45 -8.77
CA ILE A 5 -14.08 -14.08 -8.34
C ILE A 5 -14.20 -12.91 -7.37
N LEU A 6 -13.66 -13.10 -6.17
CA LEU A 6 -13.66 -12.09 -5.12
C LEU A 6 -12.34 -11.33 -5.15
N VAL A 7 -12.38 -10.04 -5.49
CA VAL A 7 -11.24 -9.13 -5.34
C VAL A 7 -11.42 -8.37 -4.04
N PHE A 8 -10.39 -8.33 -3.19
CA PHE A 8 -10.34 -7.48 -2.01
C PHE A 8 -9.13 -6.58 -2.12
N GLY A 9 -9.27 -5.25 -2.22
CA GLY A 9 -8.09 -4.39 -2.29
C GLY A 9 -8.33 -2.89 -2.26
N TYR A 10 -7.23 -2.14 -2.18
CA TYR A 10 -7.23 -0.68 -2.08
C TYR A 10 -7.30 -0.01 -3.45
N THR A 11 -8.49 -0.01 -4.05
CA THR A 11 -8.75 0.70 -5.31
C THR A 11 -9.31 2.09 -5.02
N ASN A 12 -8.80 3.12 -5.68
CA ASN A 12 -9.31 4.49 -5.54
C ASN A 12 -10.49 4.77 -6.48
N PHE A 13 -10.70 3.90 -7.48
CA PHE A 13 -11.72 4.06 -8.51
C PHE A 13 -11.62 5.42 -9.20
N THR A 14 -10.39 5.82 -9.54
CA THR A 14 -10.19 6.86 -10.55
C THR A 14 -10.92 6.46 -11.84
N LYS A 15 -11.10 7.41 -12.77
CA LYS A 15 -11.75 7.11 -14.06
C LYS A 15 -11.04 5.95 -14.78
N GLU A 16 -9.72 5.99 -14.83
CA GLU A 16 -8.86 4.98 -15.46
C GLU A 16 -8.99 3.62 -14.73
N GLU A 17 -8.87 3.60 -13.40
CA GLU A 17 -9.03 2.35 -12.63
C GLU A 17 -10.42 1.75 -12.79
N THR A 18 -11.47 2.58 -12.77
CA THR A 18 -12.86 2.09 -12.92
C THR A 18 -13.09 1.51 -14.31
N SER A 19 -12.57 2.17 -15.36
CA SER A 19 -12.58 1.65 -16.73
C SER A 19 -11.90 0.29 -16.81
N TYR A 20 -10.72 0.17 -16.19
CA TYR A 20 -9.98 -1.08 -16.12
C TYR A 20 -10.78 -2.22 -15.46
N TRP A 21 -11.36 -1.99 -14.27
CA TRP A 21 -12.16 -3.00 -13.56
C TRP A 21 -13.45 -3.36 -14.32
N ASN A 22 -14.06 -2.40 -15.01
CA ASN A 22 -15.22 -2.65 -15.86
C ASN A 22 -14.89 -3.57 -17.04
N ASN A 23 -13.79 -3.29 -17.72
CA ASN A 23 -13.33 -4.13 -18.83
C ASN A 23 -12.97 -5.53 -18.32
N LEU A 24 -12.25 -5.64 -17.20
CA LEU A 24 -11.98 -6.93 -16.56
C LEU A 24 -13.27 -7.71 -16.25
N SER A 25 -14.28 -7.06 -15.67
CA SER A 25 -15.57 -7.69 -15.37
C SER A 25 -16.27 -8.20 -16.64
N ILE A 26 -16.28 -7.40 -17.71
CA ILE A 26 -16.89 -7.78 -18.99
C ILE A 26 -16.22 -9.03 -19.56
N GLU A 27 -14.89 -9.09 -19.55
CA GLU A 27 -14.14 -10.23 -20.08
C GLU A 27 -14.32 -11.48 -19.21
N LEU A 28 -14.32 -11.33 -17.87
CA LEU A 28 -14.63 -12.43 -16.95
C LEU A 28 -16.05 -12.98 -17.15
N MET A 29 -17.04 -12.12 -17.43
CA MET A 29 -18.42 -12.56 -17.71
C MET A 29 -18.49 -13.41 -18.98
N LYS A 30 -17.69 -13.13 -20.01
CA LYS A 30 -17.61 -13.98 -21.22
C LYS A 30 -17.08 -15.38 -20.89
N GLU A 31 -16.17 -15.48 -19.91
CA GLU A 31 -15.63 -16.73 -19.38
C GLU A 31 -16.52 -17.39 -18.31
N GLY A 32 -17.71 -16.81 -18.04
CA GLY A 32 -18.70 -17.36 -17.11
C GLY A 32 -18.43 -17.06 -15.63
N TYR A 33 -17.62 -16.03 -15.33
CA TYR A 33 -17.33 -15.56 -13.97
C TYR A 33 -17.94 -14.16 -13.72
N GLU A 34 -18.45 -13.95 -12.52
CA GLU A 34 -18.89 -12.62 -12.05
C GLU A 34 -17.85 -12.05 -11.08
N LEU A 35 -17.53 -10.77 -11.25
CA LEU A 35 -16.58 -10.07 -10.41
C LEU A 35 -17.29 -9.45 -9.19
N PHE A 36 -16.80 -9.78 -7.99
CA PHE A 36 -17.21 -9.16 -6.74
C PHE A 36 -16.01 -8.43 -6.13
N VAL A 37 -16.05 -7.10 -6.09
CA VAL A 37 -14.98 -6.25 -5.58
C VAL A 37 -15.32 -5.75 -4.19
N MET A 38 -14.41 -5.96 -3.25
CA MET A 38 -14.39 -5.34 -1.94
C MET A 38 -13.29 -4.28 -1.92
N ALA A 39 -13.67 -3.02 -1.71
CA ALA A 39 -12.75 -1.89 -1.72
C ALA A 39 -12.96 -0.96 -0.52
N HIS A 40 -11.97 -0.18 -0.12
CA HIS A 40 -12.13 0.78 0.98
C HIS A 40 -13.02 1.98 0.59
N VAL A 41 -13.03 2.38 -0.68
CA VAL A 41 -13.90 3.45 -1.21
C VAL A 41 -14.99 2.88 -2.14
N LYS A 42 -16.09 3.62 -2.28
CA LYS A 42 -17.11 3.31 -3.28
C LYS A 42 -16.70 3.88 -4.65
N PRO A 43 -16.94 3.15 -5.75
CA PRO A 43 -16.80 3.73 -7.08
C PRO A 43 -17.68 4.97 -7.24
N GLN A 44 -17.11 6.02 -7.84
CA GLN A 44 -17.85 7.24 -8.21
C GLN A 44 -18.50 7.11 -9.60
N PHE A 45 -18.08 6.12 -10.39
CA PHE A 45 -18.54 5.86 -11.74
C PHE A 45 -19.36 4.56 -11.81
N GLN A 46 -20.16 4.41 -12.87
CA GLN A 46 -20.94 3.20 -13.09
C GLN A 46 -20.03 1.98 -13.23
N CYS A 47 -20.39 0.89 -12.55
CA CYS A 47 -19.62 -0.35 -12.53
C CYS A 47 -20.42 -1.52 -13.14
N HIS A 48 -19.73 -2.41 -13.84
CA HIS A 48 -20.25 -3.69 -14.37
C HIS A 48 -19.94 -4.88 -13.45
N PHE A 49 -19.59 -4.62 -12.20
CA PHE A 49 -19.25 -5.61 -11.18
C PHE A 49 -19.97 -5.27 -9.88
N PHE A 50 -20.08 -6.24 -8.98
CA PHE A 50 -20.59 -5.98 -7.65
C PHE A 50 -19.51 -5.30 -6.81
N ASN A 51 -19.88 -4.26 -6.07
CA ASN A 51 -18.95 -3.57 -5.20
C ASN A 51 -19.49 -3.49 -3.77
N TYR A 52 -18.63 -3.79 -2.78
CA TYR A 52 -18.90 -3.56 -1.38
C TYR A 52 -17.76 -2.79 -0.72
N SER A 53 -18.09 -1.79 0.09
CA SER A 53 -17.05 -1.06 0.82
C SER A 53 -16.70 -1.74 2.13
N PHE A 54 -15.44 -2.15 2.29
CA PHE A 54 -14.93 -2.65 3.57
C PHE A 54 -14.44 -1.51 4.46
N VAL A 55 -14.36 -1.79 5.75
CA VAL A 55 -13.72 -0.91 6.72
C VAL A 55 -12.28 -1.38 6.90
N GLU A 56 -11.34 -0.50 6.59
CA GLU A 56 -9.90 -0.78 6.62
C GLU A 56 -9.40 -0.99 8.06
N LYS A 57 -9.65 -0.02 8.95
CA LYS A 57 -9.19 -0.05 10.33
C LYS A 57 -10.17 -0.82 11.21
N LEU A 58 -9.66 -1.69 12.07
CA LEU A 58 -10.45 -2.35 13.10
C LEU A 58 -11.08 -1.35 14.06
N ASP A 59 -10.44 -0.20 14.26
CA ASP A 59 -10.98 0.91 15.07
C ASP A 59 -12.29 1.48 14.53
N ASP A 60 -12.50 1.38 13.22
CA ASP A 60 -13.67 1.94 12.53
C ASP A 60 -14.77 0.89 12.30
N VAL A 61 -14.53 -0.37 12.70
CA VAL A 61 -15.50 -1.45 12.52
C VAL A 61 -16.66 -1.25 13.48
N ASP A 62 -17.82 -0.90 12.93
CA ASP A 62 -19.07 -0.94 13.68
C ASP A 62 -19.58 -2.38 13.81
N PHE A 63 -19.46 -2.93 15.00
CA PHE A 63 -19.95 -4.26 15.37
C PHE A 63 -21.22 -4.23 16.24
N GLY A 64 -21.81 -3.06 16.52
CA GLY A 64 -23.05 -2.92 17.29
C GLY A 64 -23.08 -3.75 18.58
N PHE A 65 -24.14 -4.56 18.75
CA PHE A 65 -24.32 -5.49 19.89
C PHE A 65 -23.77 -6.90 19.62
N PHE A 66 -22.78 -7.04 18.74
CA PHE A 66 -22.17 -8.34 18.49
C PHE A 66 -21.61 -8.92 19.80
N ASN A 67 -22.15 -10.06 20.22
CA ASN A 67 -21.64 -10.78 21.38
C ASN A 67 -20.45 -11.63 20.96
N GLY A 68 -19.24 -11.16 21.26
CA GLY A 68 -17.98 -11.81 20.90
C GLY A 68 -17.76 -13.22 21.46
N ASN A 69 -18.64 -13.70 22.35
CA ASN A 69 -18.58 -15.04 22.95
C ASN A 69 -18.79 -16.20 21.95
N VAL A 70 -19.08 -15.91 20.68
CA VAL A 70 -19.17 -16.93 19.62
C VAL A 70 -17.81 -17.58 19.32
N PHE A 71 -16.70 -16.88 19.61
CA PHE A 71 -15.35 -17.41 19.39
C PHE A 71 -14.66 -17.69 20.73
N SER A 72 -14.18 -18.93 20.91
CA SER A 72 -13.68 -19.43 22.19
C SER A 72 -12.18 -19.21 22.44
N ASP A 73 -11.43 -18.62 21.51
CA ASP A 73 -9.97 -18.48 21.64
C ASP A 73 -9.47 -17.09 21.20
N ASP A 74 -9.03 -16.30 22.17
CA ASP A 74 -8.45 -14.96 21.96
C ASP A 74 -7.00 -15.03 21.44
N LEU A 75 -6.26 -16.11 21.73
CA LEU A 75 -4.87 -16.29 21.28
C LEU A 75 -4.78 -16.30 19.75
N TYR A 76 -5.86 -16.75 19.09
CA TYR A 76 -5.98 -16.75 17.63
C TYR A 76 -5.97 -15.35 17.00
N PHE A 77 -6.43 -14.32 17.72
CA PHE A 77 -6.61 -12.97 17.18
C PHE A 77 -5.41 -12.05 17.42
N GLU A 78 -4.49 -12.43 18.32
CA GLU A 78 -3.33 -11.63 18.70
C GLU A 78 -2.51 -11.17 17.50
N LYS A 79 -2.32 -12.03 16.49
CA LYS A 79 -1.58 -11.66 15.27
C LYS A 79 -2.24 -10.52 14.48
N TYR A 80 -3.57 -10.43 14.46
CA TYR A 80 -4.28 -9.35 13.78
C TYR A 80 -4.17 -8.04 14.58
N LEU A 81 -4.25 -8.12 15.91
CA LEU A 81 -4.10 -6.96 16.79
C LEU A 81 -2.69 -6.39 16.74
N GLN A 82 -1.68 -7.25 16.74
CA GLN A 82 -0.29 -6.86 16.53
C GLN A 82 -0.11 -6.19 15.17
N ARG A 83 -0.73 -6.73 14.12
CA ARG A 83 -0.64 -6.12 12.80
C ARG A 83 -1.33 -4.76 12.73
N GLU A 84 -2.53 -4.64 13.29
CA GLU A 84 -3.25 -3.38 13.39
C GLU A 84 -2.44 -2.32 14.14
N LYS A 85 -1.73 -2.74 15.20
CA LYS A 85 -0.85 -1.87 15.97
C LYS A 85 0.35 -1.36 15.17
N ILE A 86 0.91 -2.16 14.27
CA ILE A 86 1.99 -1.72 13.37
C ILE A 86 1.48 -0.61 12.44
N TRP A 87 0.28 -0.78 11.88
CA TRP A 87 -0.29 0.20 10.94
C TRP A 87 -0.77 1.48 11.60
N TYR A 88 -1.52 1.37 12.70
CA TYR A 88 -2.28 2.49 13.26
C TYR A 88 -1.96 2.76 14.74
N GLY A 89 -0.91 2.15 15.29
CA GLY A 89 -0.52 2.34 16.68
C GLY A 89 -1.48 1.70 17.69
N ASN A 90 -1.32 2.05 18.97
CA ASN A 90 -2.22 1.58 20.03
C ASN A 90 -3.58 2.31 19.95
N SER A 91 -4.64 1.63 20.37
CA SER A 91 -6.00 2.19 20.41
C SER A 91 -6.69 1.81 21.71
N LEU A 92 -7.64 2.65 22.15
CA LEU A 92 -8.56 2.35 23.25
C LEU A 92 -9.82 1.60 22.78
N ASN A 93 -10.01 1.47 21.46
CA ASN A 93 -11.16 0.77 20.90
C ASN A 93 -11.01 -0.74 21.05
N ASP A 94 -12.14 -1.43 21.09
CA ASP A 94 -12.20 -2.90 21.21
C ASP A 94 -11.91 -3.58 19.87
N ARG A 95 -10.63 -3.56 19.47
CA ARG A 95 -10.11 -4.19 18.25
C ARG A 95 -10.28 -5.72 18.27
N LEU A 96 -10.35 -6.35 19.44
CA LEU A 96 -10.57 -7.79 19.57
C LEU A 96 -11.99 -8.14 19.11
N THR A 97 -13.00 -7.45 19.63
CA THR A 97 -14.39 -7.65 19.20
C THR A 97 -14.58 -7.27 17.73
N ALA A 98 -13.96 -6.18 17.27
CA ALA A 98 -13.95 -5.81 15.85
C ALA A 98 -13.38 -6.93 14.95
N SER A 99 -12.25 -7.53 15.35
CA SER A 99 -11.64 -8.64 14.61
C SER A 99 -12.53 -9.87 14.56
N LYS A 100 -13.13 -10.24 15.70
CA LYS A 100 -14.10 -11.35 15.79
C LYS A 100 -15.31 -11.11 14.88
N PHE A 101 -15.83 -9.89 14.87
CA PHE A 101 -16.96 -9.53 14.02
C PHE A 101 -16.59 -9.56 12.52
N GLN A 102 -15.42 -9.04 12.13
CA GLN A 102 -14.96 -9.10 10.74
C GLN A 102 -14.75 -10.53 10.28
N LYS A 103 -14.19 -11.41 11.13
CA LYS A 103 -14.11 -12.85 10.86
C LYS A 103 -15.49 -13.43 10.58
N TYR A 104 -16.46 -13.22 11.47
CA TYR A 104 -17.84 -13.68 11.28
C TYR A 104 -18.46 -13.21 9.95
N LYS A 105 -18.24 -11.93 9.60
CA LYS A 105 -18.68 -11.38 8.31
C LYS A 105 -18.05 -12.09 7.11
N TYR A 106 -16.74 -12.32 7.14
CA TYR A 106 -16.05 -13.03 6.06
C TYR A 106 -16.45 -14.50 5.97
N GLU A 107 -16.71 -15.17 7.11
CA GLU A 107 -17.25 -16.54 7.10
C GLU A 107 -18.58 -16.61 6.35
N ILE A 108 -19.50 -15.67 6.61
CA ILE A 108 -20.79 -15.59 5.89
C ILE A 108 -20.56 -15.30 4.41
N LEU A 109 -19.75 -14.28 4.10
CA LEU A 109 -19.44 -13.91 2.72
C LEU A 109 -18.91 -15.10 1.91
N LEU A 110 -17.87 -15.77 2.43
CA LEU A 110 -17.22 -16.88 1.73
C LEU A 110 -18.14 -18.10 1.62
N ASN A 111 -19.02 -18.34 2.59
CA ASN A 111 -19.98 -19.44 2.54
C ASN A 111 -21.09 -19.19 1.50
N GLU A 112 -21.56 -17.95 1.35
CA GLU A 112 -22.56 -17.62 0.34
C GLU A 112 -21.96 -17.56 -1.06
N LEU A 113 -20.87 -16.79 -1.20
CA LEU A 113 -20.22 -16.53 -2.48
C LEU A 113 -19.51 -17.77 -3.03
N ASN A 114 -18.93 -18.60 -2.15
CA ASN A 114 -18.09 -19.75 -2.47
C ASN A 114 -17.20 -19.48 -3.70
N PRO A 115 -16.33 -18.46 -3.64
CA PRO A 115 -15.67 -17.93 -4.82
C PRO A 115 -14.69 -18.94 -5.41
N ALA A 116 -14.59 -18.96 -6.74
CA ALA A 116 -13.64 -19.79 -7.47
C ALA A 116 -12.19 -19.33 -7.27
N LEU A 117 -11.99 -18.06 -6.94
CA LEU A 117 -10.70 -17.45 -6.64
C LEU A 117 -10.91 -16.24 -5.72
N VAL A 118 -9.97 -16.03 -4.82
CA VAL A 118 -9.81 -14.76 -4.10
C VAL A 118 -8.53 -14.08 -4.59
N VAL A 119 -8.64 -12.80 -4.91
CA VAL A 119 -7.54 -11.92 -5.30
C VAL A 119 -7.37 -10.87 -4.20
N LEU A 120 -6.29 -10.96 -3.43
CA LEU A 120 -6.07 -10.13 -2.24
C LEU A 120 -5.03 -9.05 -2.52
N GLY A 121 -5.46 -7.80 -2.40
CA GLY A 121 -4.63 -6.61 -2.47
C GLY A 121 -3.77 -6.52 -1.23
N ASN A 122 -2.46 -6.33 -1.38
CA ASN A 122 -1.49 -6.26 -0.28
C ASN A 122 -1.44 -7.55 0.59
N GLY A 123 -2.43 -7.76 1.45
CA GLY A 123 -2.63 -8.99 2.23
C GLY A 123 -2.13 -8.92 3.66
N GLU A 124 -1.81 -7.72 4.13
CA GLU A 124 -1.00 -7.48 5.33
C GLU A 124 -1.62 -6.43 6.27
N HIS A 125 -2.85 -5.96 6.02
CA HIS A 125 -3.69 -5.28 7.01
C HIS A 125 -4.45 -6.31 7.87
N ALA A 126 -4.92 -5.91 9.06
CA ALA A 126 -5.57 -6.87 9.96
C ALA A 126 -6.83 -7.51 9.34
N GLY A 127 -7.69 -6.71 8.69
CA GLY A 127 -8.87 -7.21 7.98
C GLY A 127 -8.51 -8.18 6.85
N GLU A 128 -7.43 -7.90 6.12
CA GLU A 128 -6.93 -8.76 5.03
C GLU A 128 -6.40 -10.09 5.55
N LEU A 129 -5.65 -10.06 6.66
CA LEU A 129 -5.15 -11.26 7.31
C LEU A 129 -6.29 -12.16 7.81
N ILE A 130 -7.36 -11.57 8.36
CA ILE A 130 -8.55 -12.32 8.77
C ILE A 130 -9.19 -12.99 7.55
N LEU A 131 -9.37 -12.25 6.43
CA LEU A 131 -9.92 -12.82 5.21
C LEU A 131 -9.03 -13.93 4.65
N LYS A 132 -7.71 -13.70 4.57
CA LYS A 132 -6.69 -14.67 4.11
C LYS A 132 -6.77 -15.98 4.89
N ASP A 133 -6.82 -15.92 6.21
CA ASP A 133 -6.98 -17.09 7.07
C ASP A 133 -8.25 -17.89 6.75
N GLU A 134 -9.39 -17.21 6.60
CA GLU A 134 -10.67 -17.86 6.31
C GLU A 134 -10.74 -18.45 4.89
N VAL A 135 -10.03 -17.86 3.93
CA VAL A 135 -9.84 -18.37 2.56
C VAL A 135 -8.99 -19.64 2.57
N LEU A 136 -7.84 -19.61 3.25
CA LEU A 136 -6.93 -20.76 3.37
C LEU A 136 -7.58 -21.95 4.10
N LYS A 137 -8.31 -21.68 5.19
CA LYS A 137 -9.08 -22.70 5.93
C LYS A 137 -10.09 -23.43 5.03
N ARG A 138 -10.67 -22.72 4.07
CA ARG A 138 -11.64 -23.26 3.10
C ARG A 138 -11.00 -23.85 1.86
N LYS A 139 -9.67 -23.79 1.73
CA LYS A 139 -8.92 -24.21 0.52
C LYS A 139 -9.44 -23.51 -0.74
N ILE A 140 -9.80 -22.23 -0.61
CA ILE A 140 -10.14 -21.40 -1.76
C ILE A 140 -8.82 -20.93 -2.39
N PRO A 141 -8.64 -21.02 -3.72
CA PRO A 141 -7.45 -20.47 -4.36
C PRO A 141 -7.28 -18.98 -4.05
N LEU A 142 -6.04 -18.58 -3.83
CA LEU A 142 -5.67 -17.23 -3.43
C LEU A 142 -4.49 -16.77 -4.28
N ILE A 143 -4.61 -15.59 -4.88
CA ILE A 143 -3.51 -14.85 -5.47
C ILE A 143 -3.45 -13.44 -4.87
N TYR A 144 -2.31 -12.78 -5.03
CA TYR A 144 -2.08 -11.43 -4.55
C TYR A 144 -2.05 -10.44 -5.70
N PHE A 145 -2.44 -9.21 -5.42
CA PHE A 145 -2.09 -8.09 -6.27
C PHE A 145 -1.66 -6.87 -5.46
N GLU A 146 -0.90 -5.99 -6.07
CA GLU A 146 -0.51 -4.70 -5.48
C GLU A 146 -0.23 -3.72 -6.62
N ARG A 147 -0.17 -2.43 -6.30
CA ARG A 147 0.46 -1.43 -7.17
C ARG A 147 1.82 -1.95 -7.63
N GLY A 148 2.04 -1.95 -8.94
CA GLY A 148 3.30 -2.41 -9.50
C GLY A 148 4.45 -1.43 -9.26
N CYS A 149 5.66 -1.88 -9.58
CA CYS A 149 6.88 -1.08 -9.44
C CYS A 149 6.92 0.14 -10.38
N LEU A 150 6.11 0.13 -11.44
CA LEU A 150 5.90 1.24 -12.35
C LEU A 150 4.55 1.89 -12.05
N PRO A 151 4.42 3.22 -12.07
CA PRO A 151 3.13 3.83 -11.79
C PRO A 151 2.06 3.44 -12.81
N LYS A 152 0.81 3.45 -12.36
CA LYS A 152 -0.37 3.01 -13.14
C LYS A 152 -0.31 1.55 -13.62
N THR A 153 0.36 0.70 -12.85
CA THR A 153 0.38 -0.75 -13.07
C THR A 153 -0.10 -1.52 -11.85
N TRP A 154 -0.64 -2.71 -12.08
CA TRP A 154 -0.85 -3.75 -11.08
C TRP A 154 0.20 -4.84 -11.28
N HIS A 155 0.72 -5.39 -10.19
CA HIS A 155 1.52 -6.62 -10.19
C HIS A 155 0.68 -7.71 -9.55
N VAL A 156 0.51 -8.84 -10.25
CA VAL A 156 -0.28 -9.99 -9.80
C VAL A 156 0.63 -11.19 -9.62
N ASP A 157 0.59 -11.82 -8.45
CA ASP A 157 1.51 -12.89 -8.09
C ASP A 157 0.84 -13.93 -7.18
N ILE A 158 1.18 -15.20 -7.37
CA ILE A 158 0.56 -16.31 -6.63
C ILE A 158 1.20 -16.56 -5.25
N VAL A 159 2.32 -15.92 -4.96
CA VAL A 159 3.16 -16.17 -3.78
C VAL A 159 3.08 -15.03 -2.78
N GLY A 160 3.11 -13.77 -3.24
CA GLY A 160 3.07 -12.62 -2.35
C GLY A 160 3.21 -11.28 -3.07
N ILE A 161 3.53 -10.23 -2.32
CA ILE A 161 3.69 -8.87 -2.84
C ILE A 161 5.14 -8.38 -2.71
N THR A 162 5.51 -7.41 -3.54
CA THR A 162 6.84 -6.75 -3.55
C THR A 162 8.00 -7.75 -3.47
N ALA A 163 8.85 -7.74 -2.44
CA ALA A 163 9.98 -8.66 -2.30
C ALA A 163 9.57 -10.11 -1.96
N GLY A 164 8.29 -10.35 -1.63
CA GLY A 164 7.71 -11.67 -1.39
C GLY A 164 7.22 -12.40 -2.65
N THR A 165 7.18 -11.71 -3.79
CA THR A 165 6.71 -12.24 -5.08
C THR A 165 7.58 -13.40 -5.59
N ALA A 166 7.03 -14.22 -6.48
CA ALA A 166 7.76 -15.30 -7.14
C ALA A 166 8.95 -14.75 -7.94
N ILE A 167 8.75 -13.65 -8.67
CA ILE A 167 9.81 -13.01 -9.47
C ILE A 167 10.92 -12.40 -8.61
N ALA A 168 10.60 -11.86 -7.43
CA ALA A 168 11.62 -11.37 -6.50
C ALA A 168 12.58 -12.49 -6.04
N LYS A 169 12.08 -13.72 -5.89
CA LYS A 169 12.85 -14.89 -5.46
C LYS A 169 13.70 -15.53 -6.56
N LYS A 170 13.51 -15.16 -7.83
CA LYS A 170 14.32 -15.67 -8.94
C LYS A 170 15.66 -14.93 -8.99
N GLU A 171 16.72 -15.68 -9.25
CA GLU A 171 18.01 -15.12 -9.64
C GLU A 171 17.93 -14.56 -11.07
N TYR A 172 18.74 -13.54 -11.37
CA TYR A 172 18.74 -12.93 -12.69
C TYR A 172 19.01 -13.94 -13.81
N ALA A 173 19.97 -14.84 -13.60
CA ALA A 173 20.43 -15.81 -14.60
C ALA A 173 19.38 -16.86 -15.01
N VAL A 174 18.32 -17.06 -14.22
CA VAL A 174 17.25 -18.03 -14.52
C VAL A 174 16.02 -17.38 -15.16
N ILE A 175 16.03 -16.06 -15.34
CA ILE A 175 14.95 -15.33 -15.99
C ILE A 175 15.22 -15.38 -17.50
N ASN A 176 14.21 -15.80 -18.27
CA ASN A 176 14.30 -15.77 -19.73
C ASN A 176 14.08 -14.34 -20.22
N LEU A 177 15.17 -13.58 -20.31
CA LEU A 177 15.16 -12.20 -20.73
C LEU A 177 15.03 -12.12 -22.25
N GLY A 178 14.10 -11.27 -22.72
CA GLY A 178 13.91 -10.94 -24.12
C GLY A 178 14.78 -9.76 -24.56
N THR A 179 14.22 -8.87 -25.37
CA THR A 179 14.82 -7.57 -25.71
C THR A 179 14.44 -6.52 -24.66
N ASN A 180 15.10 -5.35 -24.67
CA ASN A 180 14.75 -4.22 -23.80
C ASN A 180 13.75 -3.23 -24.44
N GLU A 181 13.12 -3.57 -25.57
CA GLU A 181 12.31 -2.64 -26.37
C GLU A 181 11.12 -2.06 -25.59
N SER A 182 10.36 -2.91 -24.89
CA SER A 182 9.21 -2.49 -24.07
C SER A 182 9.64 -1.53 -22.97
N TYR A 183 10.82 -1.76 -22.36
CA TYR A 183 11.37 -0.85 -21.36
C TYR A 183 11.78 0.50 -21.96
N LEU A 184 12.49 0.53 -23.08
CA LEU A 184 12.91 1.78 -23.73
C LEU A 184 11.71 2.63 -24.13
N LYS A 185 10.66 1.99 -24.66
CA LYS A 185 9.40 2.65 -24.99
C LYS A 185 8.74 3.26 -23.75
N TYR A 186 8.60 2.46 -22.69
CA TYR A 186 8.05 2.91 -21.42
C TYR A 186 8.87 4.05 -20.81
N LYS A 187 10.21 3.95 -20.79
CA LYS A 187 11.12 4.98 -20.28
C LYS A 187 10.92 6.31 -20.99
N ASN A 188 10.87 6.30 -22.32
CA ASN A 188 10.62 7.51 -23.10
C ASN A 188 9.26 8.14 -22.78
N HIS A 189 8.22 7.32 -22.68
CA HIS A 189 6.90 7.78 -22.28
C HIS A 189 6.92 8.37 -20.86
N TYR A 190 7.53 7.68 -19.90
CA TYR A 190 7.61 8.08 -18.50
C TYR A 190 8.34 9.42 -18.34
N LEU A 191 9.48 9.62 -18.99
CA LEU A 191 10.26 10.86 -18.91
C LEU A 191 9.51 12.07 -19.48
N LEU A 192 8.59 11.85 -20.42
CA LEU A 192 7.71 12.90 -20.96
C LEU A 192 6.54 13.23 -20.04
N GLN A 193 5.91 12.21 -19.45
CA GLN A 193 4.69 12.39 -18.67
C GLN A 193 4.93 12.66 -17.18
N LYS A 194 6.06 12.18 -16.62
CA LYS A 194 6.45 12.34 -15.22
C LYS A 194 5.31 12.03 -14.23
N TYR A 195 4.66 10.88 -14.41
CA TYR A 195 3.67 10.41 -13.44
C TYR A 195 4.36 9.65 -12.31
N THR A 196 3.72 9.60 -11.15
CA THR A 196 4.17 8.82 -9.99
C THR A 196 2.95 8.35 -9.19
N TRP A 197 3.14 7.42 -8.24
CA TRP A 197 2.05 6.90 -7.40
C TRP A 197 1.49 7.93 -6.43
N TRP A 198 2.29 8.93 -6.07
CA TRP A 198 1.97 9.86 -5.00
C TRP A 198 2.02 11.29 -5.50
N GLN A 199 1.03 12.09 -5.11
CA GLN A 199 0.99 13.50 -5.47
C GLN A 199 2.31 14.21 -5.10
N GLN A 200 2.91 14.87 -6.09
CA GLN A 200 4.10 15.69 -5.92
C GLN A 200 3.73 17.16 -5.83
N PRO A 201 4.59 18.01 -5.25
CA PRO A 201 4.44 19.46 -5.33
C PRO A 201 4.21 19.89 -6.78
N THR A 202 3.16 20.69 -7.01
CA THR A 202 2.68 21.10 -8.35
C THR A 202 3.48 22.25 -8.96
N ASN A 203 4.61 22.62 -8.36
CA ASN A 203 5.38 23.77 -8.81
C ASN A 203 6.00 23.45 -10.18
N ASN A 204 5.34 23.93 -11.24
CA ASN A 204 5.77 23.85 -12.64
C ASN A 204 7.04 24.66 -12.95
N VAL A 205 7.76 25.13 -11.93
CA VAL A 205 9.01 25.87 -12.08
C VAL A 205 10.14 24.93 -11.66
N PRO A 206 10.94 24.44 -12.63
CA PRO A 206 12.13 23.66 -12.31
C PRO A 206 12.97 24.37 -11.26
N VAL A 207 13.26 23.66 -10.18
CA VAL A 207 14.05 24.21 -9.07
C VAL A 207 15.51 23.90 -9.33
N ASN A 208 16.38 24.91 -9.44
CA ASN A 208 17.83 24.68 -9.43
C ASN A 208 18.29 24.42 -7.98
N ILE A 209 18.45 23.14 -7.63
CA ILE A 209 18.77 22.65 -6.28
C ILE A 209 20.16 23.14 -5.85
N ARG A 210 21.13 23.10 -6.75
CA ARG A 210 22.50 23.59 -6.48
C ARG A 210 22.49 25.05 -6.06
N LYS A 211 21.83 25.90 -6.84
CA LYS A 211 21.68 27.33 -6.54
C LYS A 211 20.89 27.56 -5.25
N ARG A 212 19.80 26.83 -5.04
CA ARG A 212 18.94 26.99 -3.86
C ARG A 212 19.68 26.74 -2.55
N PHE A 213 20.56 25.74 -2.52
CA PHE A 213 21.29 25.34 -1.31
C PHE A 213 22.78 25.69 -1.35
N ASN A 214 23.21 26.56 -2.29
CA ASN A 214 24.60 26.98 -2.47
C ASN A 214 25.60 25.80 -2.57
N ILE A 215 25.21 24.77 -3.32
CA ILE A 215 26.01 23.56 -3.54
C ILE A 215 27.05 23.83 -4.63
N CYS A 216 28.33 23.52 -4.38
CA CYS A 216 29.38 23.68 -5.38
C CYS A 216 29.17 22.72 -6.56
N GLU A 217 29.60 23.09 -7.76
CA GLU A 217 29.43 22.26 -8.97
C GLU A 217 30.11 20.89 -8.86
N THR A 218 31.21 20.81 -8.12
CA THR A 218 31.95 19.56 -7.90
C THR A 218 31.38 18.68 -6.79
N THR A 219 30.46 19.19 -5.98
CA THR A 219 29.85 18.43 -4.89
C THR A 219 28.87 17.41 -5.48
N LYS A 220 28.98 16.14 -5.09
CA LYS A 220 28.00 15.12 -5.47
C LYS A 220 26.70 15.29 -4.68
N ILE A 221 25.56 15.32 -5.35
CA ILE A 221 24.24 15.34 -4.72
C ILE A 221 23.74 13.91 -4.56
N ILE A 222 23.47 13.51 -3.33
CA ILE A 222 22.92 12.19 -3.00
C ILE A 222 21.47 12.38 -2.58
N LEU A 223 20.54 11.80 -3.33
CA LEU A 223 19.13 11.80 -2.98
C LEU A 223 18.82 10.60 -2.07
N PHE A 224 18.37 10.87 -0.85
CA PHE A 224 17.77 9.87 0.03
C PHE A 224 16.24 9.99 -0.01
N ALA A 225 15.54 8.99 -0.53
CA ALA A 225 14.07 8.98 -0.54
C ALA A 225 13.54 8.33 0.75
N ASN A 226 12.88 9.13 1.59
CA ASN A 226 12.22 8.66 2.79
C ASN A 226 10.95 7.85 2.45
N GLN A 227 10.52 6.97 3.36
CA GLN A 227 9.30 6.17 3.25
C GLN A 227 8.49 6.22 4.56
N LEU A 228 7.34 5.55 4.58
CA LEU A 228 6.57 5.32 5.80
C LEU A 228 7.11 4.09 6.52
N ASP A 229 7.27 4.18 7.84
CA ASP A 229 7.75 3.05 8.64
C ASP A 229 6.77 1.87 8.65
N ASN A 230 5.48 2.19 8.62
CA ASN A 230 4.38 1.23 8.63
C ASN A 230 3.98 0.71 7.24
N ASP A 231 4.66 1.11 6.16
CA ASP A 231 4.43 0.53 4.83
C ASP A 231 4.77 -0.97 4.84
N THR A 232 3.93 -1.81 4.22
CA THR A 232 4.14 -3.26 4.12
C THR A 232 5.55 -3.62 3.65
N SER A 233 6.06 -2.87 2.67
CA SER A 233 7.40 -3.11 2.15
C SER A 233 8.44 -2.88 3.23
N ASN A 234 8.31 -1.82 4.01
CA ASN A 234 9.28 -1.49 5.04
C ASN A 234 9.27 -2.51 6.18
N PHE A 235 8.12 -2.77 6.83
CA PHE A 235 8.14 -3.64 8.02
C PHE A 235 8.32 -5.14 7.71
N LEU A 236 8.04 -5.61 6.49
CA LEU A 236 8.31 -7.00 6.09
C LEU A 236 9.69 -7.19 5.47
N TYR A 237 10.19 -6.18 4.75
CA TYR A 237 11.33 -6.32 3.87
C TYR A 237 12.46 -5.31 4.16
N SER A 238 12.49 -4.71 5.35
CA SER A 238 13.66 -4.05 5.94
C SER A 238 14.31 -4.96 6.99
N PRO A 239 15.20 -5.89 6.58
CA PRO A 239 15.77 -6.88 7.52
C PRO A 239 16.78 -6.29 8.52
N PHE A 240 17.33 -5.11 8.25
CA PHE A 240 18.41 -4.52 9.05
C PHE A 240 17.99 -3.34 9.91
N PHE A 241 16.85 -2.72 9.61
CA PHE A 241 16.40 -1.48 10.25
C PHE A 241 14.93 -1.57 10.65
N LYS A 242 14.62 -1.11 11.86
CA LYS A 242 13.26 -1.03 12.40
C LYS A 242 12.49 0.19 11.89
N SER A 243 13.21 1.23 11.46
CA SER A 243 12.63 2.46 10.92
C SER A 243 13.51 3.06 9.81
N ASN A 244 12.92 3.95 9.02
CA ASN A 244 13.60 4.76 8.02
C ASN A 244 14.65 5.68 8.66
N LEU A 245 14.37 6.21 9.87
CA LEU A 245 15.33 7.01 10.61
C LEU A 245 16.56 6.19 11.01
N GLU A 246 16.39 4.96 11.49
CA GLU A 246 17.51 4.07 11.83
C GLU A 246 18.38 3.76 10.59
N ALA A 247 17.72 3.47 9.45
CA ALA A 247 18.40 3.28 8.18
C ALA A 247 19.17 4.53 7.74
N PHE A 248 18.58 5.71 7.91
CA PHE A 248 19.18 6.99 7.55
C PHE A 248 20.38 7.34 8.45
N ILE A 249 20.28 7.12 9.76
CA ILE A 249 21.39 7.31 10.71
C ILE A 249 22.57 6.41 10.32
N TRP A 250 22.30 5.12 10.07
CA TRP A 250 23.33 4.19 9.59
C TRP A 250 23.96 4.71 8.29
N PHE A 251 23.14 5.09 7.32
CA PHE A 251 23.59 5.62 6.04
C PHE A 251 24.51 6.85 6.19
N CYS A 252 24.12 7.83 7.02
CA CYS A 252 24.94 9.01 7.31
C CYS A 252 26.26 8.63 7.99
N SER A 253 26.24 7.66 8.92
CA SER A 253 27.44 7.21 9.62
C SER A 253 28.46 6.55 8.70
N GLU A 254 27.99 5.78 7.72
CA GLU A 254 28.87 5.15 6.72
C GLU A 254 29.34 6.16 5.67
N LEU A 255 28.46 7.06 5.22
CA LEU A 255 28.81 8.10 4.26
C LEU A 255 29.84 9.08 4.84
N GLY A 256 29.73 9.47 6.11
CA GLY A 256 30.68 10.36 6.79
C GLY A 256 32.10 9.79 6.92
N GLN A 257 32.27 8.47 6.79
CA GLN A 257 33.59 7.81 6.77
C GLN A 257 34.26 7.86 5.40
N ILE A 258 33.53 8.21 4.34
CA ILE A 258 34.03 8.21 2.97
C ILE A 258 34.52 9.60 2.60
N LYS A 259 35.76 9.69 2.11
CA LYS A 259 36.33 10.96 1.64
C LYS A 259 35.61 11.42 0.37
N GLY A 260 35.03 12.61 0.42
CA GLY A 260 34.41 13.26 -0.73
C GLY A 260 33.57 14.45 -0.29
N ASP A 261 33.35 15.40 -1.20
CA ASP A 261 32.39 16.49 -0.98
C ASP A 261 31.03 16.05 -1.50
N VAL A 262 30.11 15.80 -0.57
CA VAL A 262 28.75 15.31 -0.84
C VAL A 262 27.73 16.22 -0.19
N PHE A 263 26.55 16.30 -0.81
CA PHE A 263 25.37 16.96 -0.27
C PHE A 263 24.21 15.96 -0.24
N VAL A 264 23.70 15.67 0.95
CA VAL A 264 22.57 14.75 1.14
C VAL A 264 21.25 15.52 1.03
N LEU A 265 20.49 15.25 -0.01
CA LEU A 265 19.14 15.77 -0.20
C LEU A 265 18.13 14.71 0.26
N ILE A 266 17.38 14.98 1.32
CA ILE A 266 16.41 14.02 1.86
C ILE A 266 15.02 14.40 1.39
N LYS A 267 14.39 13.55 0.58
CA LYS A 267 13.04 13.79 0.08
C LYS A 267 12.01 13.20 1.04
N LYS A 268 11.16 14.06 1.59
CA LYS A 268 10.00 13.67 2.41
C LYS A 268 8.98 12.86 1.60
N HIS A 269 8.54 11.72 2.13
CA HIS A 269 7.37 11.00 1.63
C HIS A 269 6.09 11.83 1.90
N PRO A 270 5.13 11.95 0.97
CA PRO A 270 3.97 12.84 1.14
C PRO A 270 3.14 12.58 2.40
N PHE A 271 3.11 11.34 2.87
CA PHE A 271 2.36 10.92 4.07
C PHE A 271 3.21 10.78 5.34
N PHE A 272 4.50 11.12 5.29
CA PHE A 272 5.36 11.03 6.47
C PHE A 272 5.02 12.15 7.46
N ASP A 273 4.75 11.78 8.71
CA ASP A 273 4.36 12.65 9.81
C ASP A 273 5.36 12.65 10.99
N GLY A 274 6.49 11.94 10.87
CA GLY A 274 7.56 11.93 11.86
C GLY A 274 8.37 13.24 11.90
N ASN A 275 9.35 13.28 12.81
CA ASN A 275 10.16 14.48 13.06
C ASN A 275 11.28 14.64 12.02
N GLU A 276 11.25 15.74 11.26
CA GLU A 276 12.27 16.05 10.26
C GLU A 276 13.60 16.53 10.86
N ASP A 277 13.57 17.07 12.10
CA ASP A 277 14.77 17.54 12.78
C ASP A 277 15.73 16.38 13.08
N GLU A 278 15.22 15.17 13.38
CA GLU A 278 16.05 13.98 13.65
C GLU A 278 16.90 13.58 12.43
N PHE A 279 16.37 13.78 11.22
CA PHE A 279 17.14 13.52 9.99
C PHE A 279 18.19 14.61 9.77
N GLN A 280 17.86 15.88 10.06
CA GLN A 280 18.84 16.96 9.96
C GLN A 280 19.97 16.79 11.00
N GLU A 281 19.65 16.38 12.22
CA GLU A 281 20.61 16.07 13.28
C GLU A 281 21.55 14.91 12.89
N ALA A 282 21.03 13.88 12.21
CA ALA A 282 21.84 12.76 11.72
C ALA A 282 22.87 13.20 10.66
N ILE A 283 22.54 14.16 9.79
CA ILE A 283 23.48 14.78 8.85
C ILE A 283 24.58 15.50 9.62
N GLU A 284 24.19 16.39 10.54
CA GLU A 284 25.11 17.27 11.27
C GLU A 284 26.06 16.49 12.19
N SER A 285 25.54 15.49 12.89
CA SER A 285 26.32 14.63 13.79
C SER A 285 27.39 13.82 13.06
N ASN A 286 27.25 13.61 11.76
CA ASN A 286 28.21 12.91 10.91
C ASN A 286 29.07 13.88 10.06
N ASN A 287 29.07 15.18 10.36
CA ASN A 287 29.80 16.22 9.63
C ASN A 287 29.47 16.28 8.12
N LEU A 288 28.24 15.94 7.74
CA LEU A 288 27.77 16.00 6.36
C LEU A 288 27.08 17.34 6.07
N LYS A 289 26.99 17.70 4.79
CA LYS A 289 26.11 18.76 4.31
C LYS A 289 24.82 18.14 3.78
N GLY A 290 23.68 18.78 4.00
CA GLY A 290 22.44 18.30 3.42
C GLY A 290 21.22 19.09 3.82
N LYS A 291 20.08 18.77 3.18
CA LYS A 291 18.78 19.33 3.52
C LYS A 291 17.64 18.34 3.33
N TRP A 292 16.71 18.39 4.28
CA TRP A 292 15.37 17.84 4.16
C TRP A 292 14.49 18.72 3.27
N VAL A 293 13.75 18.12 2.33
CA VAL A 293 12.89 18.83 1.38
C VAL A 293 11.52 18.17 1.24
N PHE A 294 10.47 19.00 1.26
CA PHE A 294 9.10 18.60 1.04
C PHE A 294 8.46 19.30 -0.16
N ASP A 295 9.00 20.44 -0.58
CA ASP A 295 8.45 21.37 -1.57
C ASP A 295 9.10 21.26 -2.96
N ILE A 296 10.05 20.34 -3.13
CA ILE A 296 10.68 20.02 -4.41
C ILE A 296 10.09 18.70 -4.93
N SER A 297 9.78 18.62 -6.22
CA SER A 297 9.26 17.39 -6.81
C SER A 297 10.33 16.28 -6.81
N ILE A 298 9.90 15.02 -6.70
CA ILE A 298 10.84 13.89 -6.85
C ILE A 298 11.57 13.93 -8.21
N PHE A 299 10.92 14.41 -9.27
CA PHE A 299 11.51 14.51 -10.61
C PHE A 299 12.68 15.49 -10.65
N ASP A 300 12.53 16.69 -10.06
CA ASP A 300 13.63 17.67 -9.98
C ASP A 300 14.79 17.13 -9.14
N CYS A 301 14.46 16.41 -8.06
CA CYS A 301 15.46 15.76 -7.21
C CYS A 301 16.23 14.68 -7.98
N LEU A 302 15.52 13.83 -8.73
CA LEU A 302 16.12 12.79 -9.56
C LEU A 302 17.00 13.41 -10.64
N GLU A 303 16.50 14.36 -11.43
CA GLU A 303 17.25 15.00 -12.52
C GLU A 303 18.60 15.58 -12.07
N GLN A 304 18.64 16.19 -10.90
CA GLN A 304 19.83 16.90 -10.39
C GLN A 304 20.69 16.10 -9.41
N SER A 305 20.26 14.90 -9.01
CA SER A 305 21.05 14.02 -8.16
C SER A 305 22.08 13.21 -8.95
N ASP A 306 23.20 12.90 -8.31
CA ASP A 306 24.26 12.05 -8.86
C ASP A 306 24.08 10.59 -8.41
N LEU A 307 23.53 10.38 -7.22
CA LEU A 307 23.34 9.07 -6.59
C LEU A 307 21.98 9.02 -5.88
N PHE A 308 21.40 7.83 -5.77
CA PHE A 308 20.10 7.61 -5.13
C PHE A 308 20.19 6.52 -4.04
N CYS A 309 19.54 6.76 -2.90
CA CYS A 309 19.47 5.82 -1.78
C CYS A 309 18.05 5.76 -1.19
N THR A 310 17.60 4.57 -0.80
CA THR A 310 16.36 4.37 -0.05
C THR A 310 16.38 2.99 0.62
N VAL A 311 15.43 2.71 1.50
CA VAL A 311 15.28 1.38 2.08
C VAL A 311 14.78 0.42 1.01
N ASN A 312 13.52 0.52 0.61
CA ASN A 312 12.92 -0.34 -0.41
C ASN A 312 11.76 0.32 -1.16
N SER A 313 11.83 1.63 -1.31
CA SER A 313 10.80 2.43 -2.00
C SER A 313 10.62 2.01 -3.45
N THR A 314 9.39 2.14 -3.96
CA THR A 314 9.13 2.06 -5.41
C THR A 314 9.83 3.17 -6.19
N SER A 315 10.33 4.23 -5.54
CA SER A 315 11.14 5.24 -6.21
C SER A 315 12.52 4.74 -6.68
N ILE A 316 12.94 3.53 -6.29
CA ILE A 316 14.12 2.85 -6.87
C ILE A 316 13.97 2.71 -8.39
N TYR A 317 12.79 2.32 -8.88
CA TYR A 317 12.56 2.12 -10.30
C TYR A 317 12.57 3.45 -11.05
N GLU A 318 11.99 4.49 -10.46
CA GLU A 318 12.05 5.86 -10.98
C GLU A 318 13.51 6.33 -11.06
N ALA A 319 14.32 6.10 -10.03
CA ALA A 319 15.74 6.46 -10.02
C ALA A 319 16.55 5.74 -11.10
N MET A 320 16.30 4.45 -11.33
CA MET A 320 16.97 3.68 -12.38
C MET A 320 16.54 4.12 -13.79
N ILE A 321 15.29 4.54 -14.00
CA ILE A 321 14.83 5.16 -15.25
C ILE A 321 15.58 6.47 -15.53
N TYR A 322 15.85 7.25 -14.49
CA TYR A 322 16.71 8.44 -14.53
C TYR A 322 18.22 8.12 -14.53
N GLU A 323 18.57 6.85 -14.72
CA GLU A 323 19.96 6.35 -14.82
C GLU A 323 20.81 6.71 -13.60
N LYS A 324 20.22 6.67 -12.40
CA LYS A 324 20.95 6.93 -11.16
C LYS A 324 21.49 5.65 -10.56
N PRO A 325 22.76 5.61 -10.10
CA PRO A 325 23.25 4.52 -9.27
C PRO A 325 22.45 4.45 -7.98
N VAL A 326 21.77 3.32 -7.76
CA VAL A 326 20.89 3.10 -6.60
C VAL A 326 21.57 2.26 -5.53
N LEU A 327 21.61 2.78 -4.30
CA LEU A 327 21.83 2.01 -3.09
C LEU A 327 20.48 1.63 -2.47
N GLN A 328 20.25 0.33 -2.32
CA GLN A 328 19.06 -0.25 -1.70
C GLN A 328 19.43 -0.83 -0.33
N LEU A 329 18.78 -0.35 0.73
CA LEU A 329 19.08 -0.76 2.11
C LEU A 329 18.18 -1.89 2.63
N GLY A 330 17.02 -2.11 2.00
CA GLY A 330 16.08 -3.19 2.26
C GLY A 330 16.00 -4.17 1.10
N LYS A 331 14.97 -5.01 1.08
CA LYS A 331 14.68 -5.95 -0.01
C LYS A 331 13.57 -5.43 -0.91
N SER A 332 13.71 -5.67 -2.21
CA SER A 332 12.72 -5.34 -3.24
C SER A 332 12.65 -6.47 -4.30
N ILE A 333 11.92 -6.26 -5.40
CA ILE A 333 11.93 -7.19 -6.53
C ILE A 333 13.33 -7.27 -7.18
N LEU A 334 14.13 -6.20 -7.08
CA LEU A 334 15.48 -6.13 -7.67
C LEU A 334 16.55 -6.85 -6.83
N SER A 335 16.23 -7.27 -5.61
CA SER A 335 17.18 -7.95 -4.72
C SER A 335 17.78 -9.21 -5.33
N ASN A 336 19.07 -9.45 -5.03
CA ASN A 336 19.87 -10.60 -5.46
C ASN A 336 19.96 -10.78 -7.00
N LYS A 337 19.84 -9.70 -7.76
CA LYS A 337 19.95 -9.72 -9.23
C LYS A 337 21.14 -8.94 -9.77
N ASP A 338 21.92 -8.34 -8.86
CA ASP A 338 23.06 -7.50 -9.22
C ASP A 338 22.65 -6.32 -10.14
N ILE A 339 21.43 -5.80 -9.94
CA ILE A 339 20.85 -4.66 -10.67
C ILE A 339 21.09 -3.34 -9.92
N VAL A 340 21.08 -3.39 -8.58
CA VAL A 340 21.32 -2.25 -7.69
C VAL A 340 22.45 -2.59 -6.73
N TYR A 341 23.04 -1.58 -6.09
CA TYR A 341 23.95 -1.81 -4.98
C TYR A 341 23.09 -2.16 -3.76
N GLU A 342 23.15 -3.41 -3.31
CA GLU A 342 22.28 -3.91 -2.25
C GLU A 342 23.06 -4.10 -0.95
N LEU A 343 22.54 -3.53 0.14
CA LEU A 343 23.02 -3.86 1.47
C LEU A 343 22.60 -5.29 1.81
N GLN A 344 23.56 -6.19 1.99
CA GLN A 344 23.30 -7.60 2.33
C GLN A 344 23.51 -7.90 3.82
N ASP A 345 24.34 -7.09 4.49
CA ASP A 345 24.66 -7.19 5.90
C ASP A 345 25.25 -5.85 6.40
N LEU A 346 25.03 -5.51 7.67
CA LEU A 346 25.50 -4.25 8.26
C LEU A 346 27.03 -4.16 8.35
N ASN A 347 27.75 -5.29 8.29
CA ASN A 347 29.22 -5.29 8.29
C ASN A 347 29.82 -5.16 6.88
N ARG A 348 29.02 -5.36 5.82
CA ARG A 348 29.44 -5.28 4.41
C ARG A 348 29.42 -3.86 3.87
N LYS A 349 30.24 -3.01 4.49
CA LYS A 349 30.31 -1.56 4.22
C LYS A 349 30.95 -1.23 2.86
N GLU A 350 31.61 -2.20 2.21
CA GLU A 350 32.19 -2.05 0.88
C GLU A 350 31.16 -1.65 -0.18
N VAL A 351 29.89 -2.04 -0.02
CA VAL A 351 28.81 -1.65 -0.94
C VAL A 351 28.70 -0.13 -1.09
N MET A 352 28.93 0.63 -0.01
CA MET A 352 28.94 2.10 -0.05
C MET A 352 30.06 2.65 -0.93
N LYS A 353 31.25 2.02 -0.86
CA LYS A 353 32.40 2.43 -1.68
C LYS A 353 32.14 2.16 -3.16
N HIS A 354 31.68 0.96 -3.49
CA HIS A 354 31.33 0.58 -4.86
C HIS A 354 30.23 1.49 -5.42
N TRP A 355 29.20 1.77 -4.64
CA TRP A 355 28.11 2.66 -5.06
C TRP A 355 28.58 4.10 -5.31
N ILE A 356 29.38 4.69 -4.40
CA ILE A 356 29.88 6.07 -4.56
C ILE A 356 30.86 6.19 -5.73
N SER A 357 31.65 5.15 -6.00
CA SER A 357 32.52 5.08 -7.18
C SER A 357 31.77 4.70 -8.46
N MET A 358 30.48 4.35 -8.36
CA MET A 358 29.66 3.86 -9.48
C MET A 358 30.26 2.62 -10.16
N ASP A 359 30.85 1.74 -9.35
CA ASP A 359 31.53 0.54 -9.81
C ASP A 359 30.59 -0.42 -10.55
N ASP A 360 30.91 -0.72 -11.81
CA ASP A 360 30.10 -1.54 -12.71
C ASP A 360 28.67 -1.00 -12.97
N PHE A 361 28.42 0.30 -12.78
CA PHE A 361 27.09 0.87 -12.98
C PHE A 361 26.51 0.67 -14.40
N PRO A 362 27.28 0.79 -15.51
CA PRO A 362 26.73 0.56 -16.84
C PRO A 362 26.13 -0.84 -17.04
N ASN A 363 26.78 -1.88 -16.52
CA ASN A 363 26.29 -3.26 -16.58
C ASN A 363 25.05 -3.45 -15.69
N ARG A 364 25.03 -2.86 -14.51
CA ARG A 364 23.85 -2.84 -13.62
C ARG A 364 22.64 -2.18 -14.28
N LEU A 365 22.87 -1.07 -14.98
CA LEU A 365 21.84 -0.36 -15.74
C LEU A 365 21.34 -1.22 -16.90
N GLU A 366 22.23 -1.82 -17.71
CA GLU A 366 21.82 -2.75 -18.76
C GLU A 366 20.96 -3.89 -18.21
N LYS A 367 21.38 -4.51 -17.09
CA LYS A 367 20.59 -5.56 -16.44
C LYS A 367 19.20 -5.08 -16.03
N PHE A 368 19.10 -3.86 -15.51
CA PHE A 368 17.82 -3.23 -15.18
C PHE A 368 16.92 -3.11 -16.40
N GLU A 369 17.45 -2.67 -17.55
CA GLU A 369 16.64 -2.48 -18.76
C GLU A 369 15.99 -3.78 -19.23
N TYR A 370 16.79 -4.85 -19.34
CA TYR A 370 16.28 -6.17 -19.72
C TYR A 370 15.30 -6.74 -18.69
N PHE A 371 15.62 -6.59 -17.39
CA PHE A 371 14.73 -7.05 -16.33
C PHE A 371 13.40 -6.30 -16.34
N MET A 372 13.42 -4.99 -16.54
CA MET A 372 12.20 -4.19 -16.58
C MET A 372 11.37 -4.45 -17.83
N ALA A 373 11.99 -4.74 -18.97
CA ALA A 373 11.26 -5.20 -20.15
C ALA A 373 10.54 -6.51 -19.84
N TYR A 374 11.22 -7.47 -19.21
CA TYR A 374 10.57 -8.70 -18.73
C TYR A 374 9.39 -8.40 -17.78
N MET A 375 9.57 -7.50 -16.81
CA MET A 375 8.49 -7.12 -15.88
C MET A 375 7.28 -6.54 -16.62
N ILE A 376 7.49 -5.62 -17.55
CA ILE A 376 6.45 -5.00 -18.37
C ILE A 376 5.70 -6.06 -19.19
N ASP A 377 6.43 -6.98 -19.80
CA ASP A 377 5.90 -7.96 -20.74
C ASP A 377 5.27 -9.19 -20.06
N ASN A 378 5.63 -9.49 -18.81
CA ASN A 378 5.25 -10.77 -18.18
C ASN A 378 4.66 -10.69 -16.78
N GLU A 379 4.80 -9.55 -16.08
CA GLU A 379 4.43 -9.45 -14.64
C GLU A 379 3.51 -8.25 -14.33
N LEU A 380 3.54 -7.18 -15.14
CA LEU A 380 2.79 -5.95 -14.89
C LEU A 380 1.55 -5.83 -15.79
N SER A 381 0.44 -5.37 -15.22
CA SER A 381 -0.76 -4.99 -15.95
C SER A 381 -1.00 -3.49 -15.85
N PHE A 382 -1.05 -2.80 -16.98
CA PHE A 382 -1.29 -1.37 -17.08
C PHE A 382 -2.78 -1.04 -17.06
N PHE A 383 -3.16 0.05 -16.38
CA PHE A 383 -4.54 0.54 -16.34
C PHE A 383 -4.70 2.00 -16.81
N ALA A 384 -3.65 2.61 -17.32
CA ALA A 384 -3.71 3.95 -17.89
C ALA A 384 -4.22 3.91 -19.35
N ASP A 385 -5.21 4.73 -19.68
CA ASP A 385 -5.77 4.82 -21.04
C ASP A 385 -4.72 5.31 -22.06
N ASN A 386 -3.81 6.20 -21.66
CA ASN A 386 -2.77 6.74 -22.54
C ASN A 386 -1.61 5.75 -22.82
N LEU A 387 -1.63 4.57 -22.20
CA LEU A 387 -0.67 3.49 -22.42
C LEU A 387 -1.31 2.31 -23.18
N SER A 388 -2.63 2.32 -23.43
CA SER A 388 -3.32 1.19 -24.07
C SER A 388 -2.99 1.03 -25.55
N ASP A 389 -2.64 2.12 -26.25
CA ASP A 389 -2.26 2.09 -27.67
C ASP A 389 -0.91 1.37 -27.89
N GLU A 390 -0.13 1.19 -26.82
CA GLU A 390 1.24 0.73 -26.90
C GLU A 390 1.42 -0.80 -26.85
N LYS A 391 0.33 -1.58 -26.84
CA LYS A 391 0.30 -3.06 -26.68
C LYS A 391 0.85 -3.58 -25.35
N TYR A 392 0.91 -2.75 -24.31
CA TYR A 392 1.24 -3.26 -22.98
C TYR A 392 0.16 -4.20 -22.44
N ASN A 393 0.58 -5.10 -21.55
CA ASN A 393 -0.33 -5.93 -20.78
C ASN A 393 -1.39 -5.08 -20.07
N ASN A 394 -2.64 -5.53 -20.13
CA ASN A 394 -3.79 -4.81 -19.61
C ASN A 394 -4.71 -5.77 -18.83
N HIS A 395 -5.99 -5.42 -18.66
CA HIS A 395 -6.97 -6.24 -17.97
C HIS A 395 -7.09 -7.67 -18.51
N ILE A 396 -6.81 -7.92 -19.80
CA ILE A 396 -6.78 -9.28 -20.38
C ILE A 396 -5.64 -10.12 -19.78
N PHE A 397 -4.47 -9.52 -19.58
CA PHE A 397 -3.34 -10.20 -18.94
C PHE A 397 -3.67 -10.55 -17.49
N PHE A 398 -4.23 -9.60 -16.74
CA PHE A 398 -4.66 -9.83 -15.36
C PHE A 398 -5.72 -10.94 -15.30
N MET A 399 -6.72 -10.89 -16.19
CA MET A 399 -7.75 -11.93 -16.30
C MET A 399 -7.13 -13.32 -16.52
N ARG A 400 -6.17 -13.46 -17.43
CA ARG A 400 -5.51 -14.75 -17.68
C ARG A 400 -4.83 -15.30 -16.43
N LYS A 401 -4.08 -14.47 -15.70
CA LYS A 401 -3.45 -14.85 -14.43
C LYS A 401 -4.49 -15.30 -13.38
N MET A 402 -5.66 -14.65 -13.34
CA MET A 402 -6.77 -15.10 -12.48
C MET A 402 -7.29 -16.48 -12.93
N LEU A 403 -7.62 -16.64 -14.20
CA LEU A 403 -8.20 -17.88 -14.75
C LEU A 403 -7.26 -19.07 -14.71
N GLU A 404 -5.94 -18.87 -14.68
CA GLU A 404 -4.95 -19.93 -14.43
C GLU A 404 -5.04 -20.52 -13.01
N ASN A 405 -5.69 -19.81 -12.07
CA ASN A 405 -5.71 -20.16 -10.65
C ASN A 405 -7.14 -20.39 -10.09
N VAL A 406 -8.17 -20.40 -10.93
CA VAL A 406 -9.55 -20.64 -10.47
C VAL A 406 -9.82 -22.11 -10.16
N ASP A 407 -10.63 -22.35 -9.12
CA ASP A 407 -11.26 -23.64 -8.86
C ASP A 407 -12.57 -23.74 -9.66
N LEU A 408 -12.59 -24.61 -10.67
CA LEU A 408 -13.70 -24.73 -11.62
C LEU A 408 -14.98 -25.29 -11.00
N ASP A 409 -14.88 -25.99 -9.87
CA ASP A 409 -16.00 -26.67 -9.20
C ASP A 409 -16.75 -25.74 -8.24
N ARG A 410 -16.11 -24.63 -7.85
CA ARG A 410 -16.71 -23.66 -6.93
C ARG A 410 -17.76 -22.78 -7.61
N LYS A 411 -18.95 -22.81 -7.03
CA LYS A 411 -20.09 -21.98 -7.39
C LYS A 411 -20.83 -21.58 -6.13
N GLY A 412 -21.38 -20.38 -6.11
CA GLY A 412 -22.14 -19.86 -4.97
C GLY A 412 -23.34 -19.04 -5.39
N ASN A 413 -23.88 -18.33 -4.42
CA ASN A 413 -25.01 -17.42 -4.57
C ASN A 413 -24.54 -15.99 -4.34
N TYR A 414 -25.34 -15.04 -4.81
CA TYR A 414 -25.14 -13.65 -4.44
C TYR A 414 -25.24 -13.49 -2.91
N PRO A 415 -24.32 -12.76 -2.25
CA PRO A 415 -24.16 -12.81 -0.79
C PRO A 415 -25.19 -11.91 -0.08
N HIS A 416 -26.47 -12.27 -0.17
CA HIS A 416 -27.57 -11.51 0.42
C HIS A 416 -27.45 -11.40 1.94
N LYS A 417 -27.11 -12.48 2.66
CA LYS A 417 -26.99 -12.43 4.13
C LYS A 417 -25.84 -11.55 4.55
N PHE A 418 -24.69 -11.62 3.86
CA PHE A 418 -23.57 -10.71 4.13
C PHE A 418 -23.99 -9.23 4.02
N LEU A 419 -24.75 -8.88 2.99
CA LEU A 419 -25.25 -7.52 2.80
C LEU A 419 -26.29 -7.12 3.86
N GLU A 420 -27.12 -8.06 4.31
CA GLU A 420 -28.10 -7.86 5.39
C GLU A 420 -27.47 -7.60 6.76
N ILE A 421 -26.24 -8.08 7.02
CA ILE A 421 -25.53 -7.81 8.28
C ILE A 421 -25.51 -6.30 8.53
N LYS A 422 -25.25 -5.49 7.51
CA LYS A 422 -25.24 -4.04 7.63
C LYS A 422 -26.61 -3.45 8.00
N PHE A 423 -27.68 -3.92 7.35
CA PHE A 423 -29.03 -3.37 7.53
C PHE A 423 -29.65 -3.69 8.89
N LYS A 424 -29.38 -4.89 9.45
CA LYS A 424 -29.88 -5.23 10.78
C LYS A 424 -29.32 -4.30 11.85
N TYR A 425 -28.07 -3.86 11.72
CA TYR A 425 -27.47 -2.94 12.68
C TYR A 425 -27.91 -1.48 12.47
N GLU A 426 -28.02 -0.99 11.24
CA GLU A 426 -28.57 0.35 11.00
C GLU A 426 -29.99 0.50 11.57
N ALA A 427 -30.83 -0.53 11.43
CA ALA A 427 -32.17 -0.56 12.03
C ALA A 427 -32.13 -0.54 13.57
N ILE A 428 -31.23 -1.31 14.19
CA ILE A 428 -31.03 -1.31 15.65
C ILE A 428 -30.50 0.05 16.13
N ILE A 429 -29.52 0.65 15.45
CA ILE A 429 -28.97 1.97 15.79
C ILE A 429 -30.05 3.05 15.69
N VAL A 430 -30.85 3.06 14.63
CA VAL A 430 -31.98 3.99 14.49
C VAL A 430 -33.00 3.77 15.61
N SER A 431 -33.29 2.53 15.99
CA SER A 431 -34.20 2.23 17.10
C SER A 431 -33.65 2.69 18.46
N ASN A 432 -32.34 2.55 18.68
CA ASN A 432 -31.68 2.94 19.91
C ASN A 432 -31.42 4.45 19.99
N LEU A 433 -31.18 5.14 18.87
CA LEU A 433 -31.14 6.59 18.82
C LEU A 433 -32.52 7.19 19.09
N LYS A 434 -33.60 6.56 18.58
CA LYS A 434 -34.97 6.92 18.97
C LYS A 434 -35.20 6.66 20.45
N PHE A 435 -34.74 5.54 21.00
CA PHE A 435 -34.85 5.21 22.41
C PHE A 435 -34.05 6.18 23.32
N LYS A 436 -32.81 6.52 22.95
CA LYS A 436 -31.96 7.49 23.65
C LYS A 436 -32.58 8.88 23.60
N ARG A 437 -33.07 9.33 22.44
CA ARG A 437 -33.84 10.59 22.35
C ARG A 437 -35.08 10.56 23.25
N LEU A 438 -35.81 9.45 23.30
CA LEU A 438 -36.96 9.29 24.19
C LEU A 438 -36.55 9.30 25.68
N LEU A 439 -35.40 8.72 26.03
CA LEU A 439 -34.85 8.71 27.38
C LEU A 439 -34.38 10.11 27.79
N ASP A 440 -33.67 10.82 26.92
CA ASP A 440 -33.25 12.21 27.13
C ASP A 440 -34.47 13.13 27.27
N LEU A 441 -35.53 12.92 26.48
CA LEU A 441 -36.80 13.64 26.62
C LEU A 441 -37.48 13.36 27.96
N LYS A 442 -37.48 12.09 28.42
CA LYS A 442 -38.02 11.71 29.73
C LYS A 442 -37.24 12.34 30.88
N ILE A 443 -35.91 12.39 30.79
CA ILE A 443 -35.04 13.05 31.77
C ILE A 443 -35.34 14.55 31.82
N LEU A 444 -35.53 15.19 30.66
CA LEU A 444 -35.87 16.61 30.58
C LEU A 444 -37.25 16.91 31.21
N ILE A 445 -38.27 16.10 30.89
CA ILE A 445 -39.61 16.21 31.48
C ILE A 445 -39.55 15.99 33.00
N PHE A 446 -38.79 15.00 33.45
CA PHE A 446 -38.63 14.71 34.88
C PHE A 446 -37.97 15.89 35.61
N LYS A 447 -36.92 16.49 35.05
CA LYS A 447 -36.30 17.71 35.61
C LYS A 447 -37.30 18.86 35.69
N GLU A 448 -38.08 19.10 34.64
CA GLU A 448 -39.06 20.19 34.63
C GLU A 448 -40.19 19.97 35.66
N ILE A 449 -40.67 18.73 35.80
CA ILE A 449 -41.65 18.37 36.84
C ILE A 449 -41.05 18.58 38.24
N THR A 450 -39.81 18.15 38.46
CA THR A 450 -39.13 18.29 39.76
C THR A 450 -38.93 19.76 40.13
N GLU A 451 -38.55 20.61 39.17
CA GLU A 451 -38.46 22.07 39.37
C GLU A 451 -39.82 22.73 39.63
N ARG A 452 -40.89 22.29 38.95
CA ARG A 452 -42.24 22.81 39.20
C ARG A 452 -42.73 22.41 40.59
N ILE A 453 -42.45 21.18 41.02
CA ILE A 453 -42.78 20.69 42.37
C ILE A 453 -41.98 21.46 43.42
N SER A 454 -40.67 21.64 43.24
CA SER A 454 -39.84 22.38 44.19
C SER A 454 -40.28 23.85 44.32
N LYS A 455 -40.61 24.53 43.20
CA LYS A 455 -41.17 25.89 43.21
C LYS A 455 -42.53 25.97 43.89
N LYS A 456 -43.40 24.95 43.73
CA LYS A 456 -44.68 24.88 44.44
C LYS A 456 -44.50 24.64 45.94
N PHE A 457 -43.58 23.74 46.33
CA PHE A 457 -43.26 23.48 47.72
C PHE A 457 -42.68 24.73 48.41
N PHE A 458 -41.77 25.45 47.74
CA PHE A 458 -41.23 26.72 48.25
C PHE A 458 -42.31 27.78 48.47
N ARG A 459 -43.34 27.85 47.62
CA ARG A 459 -44.47 28.77 47.80
C ARG A 459 -45.41 28.37 48.95
N PHE A 460 -45.38 27.11 49.39
CA PHE A 460 -46.23 26.61 50.47
C PHE A 460 -45.62 26.83 51.85
N PHE A 461 -44.28 26.92 51.95
CA PHE A 461 -43.57 27.17 53.21
C PHE A 461 -43.28 28.66 53.48
N TYR A 462 -43.53 29.54 52.49
CA TYR A 462 -43.34 30.99 52.61
C TYR A 462 -44.67 31.78 52.58
N LYS A 463 -45.77 31.11 52.90
CA LYS A 463 -47.04 31.72 53.32
C LYS A 463 -47.35 31.22 54.72
#